data_AF-X1IRC5-F1
#
_entry.id   AF-X1IRC5-F1
#
_cell.length_a   1.000
_cell.length_b   1.000
_cell.length_c   1.000
_cell.angle_alpha   90.00
_cell.angle_beta   90.00
_cell.angle_gamma   90.00
#
_symmetry.space_group_name_H-M   'P 1'
#
loop_
_entity.id
_entity.type
_entity.pdbx_description
1 polymer ?
#
loop_
_entity_poly.entity_id
_entity_poly.type
_entity_poly.pdbx_seq_one_letter_code
_entity_poly.pdbx_strand_id
1 'polypeptide(L)'
;MKRKDYDDDLLVELIARGEMSHAEIGRRIGLGRSMVRQIARGQKRPDLQEKINTRMRNYLADKRRHPSQSAAETGAAPPVPTGYRNKEYDDELLVELIARGNLSYCRIAERVGLSPGMVGKIARGESRLDLRPRIAAI
;
A
#
# COMPACT_ATOMS: atom_id res chain seq x y z
N MET A 1 25.93 -8.82 -16.30
CA MET A 1 24.50 -8.81 -15.93
C MET A 1 23.68 -8.58 -17.20
N LYS A 2 22.90 -9.57 -17.65
CA LYS A 2 21.97 -9.40 -18.79
C LYS A 2 20.87 -8.44 -18.36
N ARG A 3 20.74 -7.29 -19.03
CA ARG A 3 19.56 -6.44 -18.88
C ARG A 3 18.40 -7.30 -19.39
N LYS A 4 17.39 -7.53 -18.54
CA LYS A 4 16.14 -8.11 -19.05
C LYS A 4 15.58 -7.07 -20.00
N ASP A 5 15.50 -7.41 -21.28
CA ASP A 5 14.70 -6.66 -22.25
C ASP A 5 13.26 -6.78 -21.79
N TYR A 6 12.74 -5.67 -21.27
CA TYR A 6 11.32 -5.51 -21.00
C TYR A 6 10.83 -4.38 -21.88
N ASP A 7 9.58 -4.48 -22.31
CA ASP A 7 8.95 -3.48 -23.15
C ASP A 7 8.68 -2.21 -22.33
N ASP A 8 9.41 -1.15 -22.64
CA ASP A 8 9.31 0.16 -21.99
C ASP A 8 7.92 0.79 -22.24
N ASP A 9 7.33 0.60 -23.42
CA ASP A 9 6.02 1.19 -23.77
C ASP A 9 4.90 0.46 -23.03
N LEU A 10 4.98 -0.87 -22.93
CA LEU A 10 4.07 -1.67 -22.11
C LEU A 10 4.17 -1.31 -20.62
N LEU A 11 5.39 -1.10 -20.09
CA LEU A 11 5.58 -0.65 -18.71
C LEU A 11 4.94 0.72 -18.46
N VAL A 12 5.15 1.67 -19.37
CA VAL A 12 4.55 3.02 -19.29
C VAL A 12 3.03 2.93 -19.30
N GLU A 13 2.44 2.11 -20.17
CA GLU A 13 0.99 1.93 -20.25
C GLU A 13 0.41 1.34 -18.96
N LEU A 14 1.01 0.27 -18.46
CA LEU A 14 0.55 -0.41 -17.24
C LEU A 14 0.64 0.49 -16.00
N ILE A 15 1.72 1.29 -15.89
CA ILE A 15 1.84 2.28 -14.81
C ILE A 15 0.78 3.37 -14.97
N ALA A 16 0.61 3.90 -16.18
CA ALA A 16 -0.27 5.03 -16.42
C ALA A 16 -1.75 4.71 -16.23
N ARG A 17 -2.17 3.48 -16.54
CA ARG A 17 -3.54 2.99 -16.28
C ARG A 17 -3.85 2.93 -14.78
N GLY A 18 -2.86 2.57 -13.95
CA GLY A 18 -3.03 2.49 -12.50
C GLY A 18 -3.96 1.37 -12.01
N GLU A 19 -4.31 0.42 -12.88
CA GLU A 19 -5.22 -0.71 -12.58
C GLU A 19 -4.49 -1.87 -11.89
N MET A 20 -3.17 -1.95 -12.03
CA MET A 20 -2.34 -3.03 -11.49
C MET A 20 -1.36 -2.51 -10.45
N SER A 21 -1.10 -3.31 -9.42
CA SER A 21 -0.03 -3.01 -8.47
C SER A 21 1.35 -3.15 -9.12
N HIS A 22 2.35 -2.43 -8.60
CA HIS A 22 3.74 -2.56 -9.09
C HIS A 22 4.29 -4.00 -9.04
N ALA A 23 3.74 -4.85 -8.16
CA ALA A 23 4.10 -6.25 -8.10
C ALA A 23 3.51 -7.05 -9.27
N GLU A 24 2.26 -6.77 -9.65
CA GLU A 24 1.58 -7.38 -10.79
C GLU A 24 2.18 -6.93 -12.11
N ILE A 25 2.44 -5.63 -12.26
CA ILE A 25 3.15 -5.08 -13.42
C ILE A 25 4.50 -5.79 -13.57
N GLY A 26 5.27 -5.87 -12.48
CA GLY A 26 6.55 -6.56 -12.47
C GLY A 26 6.45 -8.02 -12.92
N ARG A 27 5.48 -8.78 -12.39
CA ARG A 27 5.23 -10.16 -12.84
C ARG A 27 4.92 -10.25 -14.33
N ARG A 28 4.13 -9.32 -14.87
CA ARG A 28 3.69 -9.33 -16.27
C ARG A 28 4.81 -9.06 -17.27
N ILE A 29 5.76 -8.19 -16.92
CA ILE A 29 6.87 -7.80 -17.82
C ILE A 29 8.23 -8.37 -17.38
N GLY A 30 8.24 -9.27 -16.40
CA GLY A 30 9.45 -9.90 -15.89
C GLY A 30 10.36 -9.00 -15.04
N LEU A 31 9.85 -7.88 -14.51
CA LEU A 31 10.56 -6.96 -13.62
C LEU A 31 10.29 -7.20 -12.13
N GLY A 32 11.25 -6.85 -11.29
CA GLY A 32 11.04 -6.83 -9.85
C GLY A 32 10.14 -5.67 -9.42
N ARG A 33 9.23 -5.90 -8.46
CA ARG A 33 8.35 -4.87 -7.86
C ARG A 33 9.11 -3.59 -7.50
N SER A 34 10.27 -3.73 -6.85
CA SER A 34 11.09 -2.59 -6.42
C SER A 34 11.62 -1.78 -7.60
N MET A 35 11.97 -2.45 -8.70
CA MET A 35 12.44 -1.80 -9.92
C MET A 35 11.30 -1.04 -10.60
N VAL A 36 10.12 -1.63 -10.72
CA VAL A 36 8.92 -0.94 -11.25
C VAL A 36 8.61 0.30 -10.41
N ARG A 37 8.67 0.20 -9.07
CA ARG A 37 8.47 1.34 -8.17
C ARG A 37 9.51 2.45 -8.38
N GLN A 38 10.77 2.10 -8.59
CA GLN A 38 11.84 3.08 -8.85
C GLN A 38 11.66 3.76 -10.21
N ILE A 39 11.19 3.04 -11.23
CA ILE A 39 10.90 3.59 -12.55
C ILE A 39 9.68 4.51 -12.50
N ALA A 40 8.59 4.10 -11.85
CA ALA A 40 7.38 4.92 -11.68
C ALA A 40 7.63 6.23 -10.91
N ARG A 41 8.70 6.29 -10.12
CA ARG A 41 9.16 7.47 -9.37
C ARG A 41 10.24 8.27 -10.11
N GLY A 42 10.64 7.86 -11.30
CA GLY A 42 11.70 8.51 -12.09
C GLY A 42 13.11 8.35 -11.53
N GLN A 43 13.32 7.47 -10.55
CA GLN A 43 14.64 7.31 -9.89
C GLN A 43 15.64 6.51 -10.72
N LYS A 44 15.16 5.56 -11.53
CA LYS A 44 15.99 4.64 -12.32
C LYS A 44 16.01 4.97 -13.81
N ARG A 45 14.87 5.44 -14.34
CA ARG A 45 14.62 5.72 -15.76
C ARG A 45 13.82 7.02 -15.87
N PRO A 46 14.46 8.18 -15.63
CA PRO A 46 13.79 9.47 -15.70
C PRO A 46 13.26 9.77 -17.11
N ASP A 47 13.87 9.19 -18.14
CA ASP A 47 13.42 9.22 -19.54
C ASP A 47 11.99 8.68 -19.71
N LEU A 48 11.63 7.63 -18.95
CA LEU A 48 10.28 7.05 -18.99
C LEU A 48 9.28 7.86 -18.15
N GLN A 49 9.75 8.66 -17.20
CA GLN A 49 8.86 9.40 -16.31
C GLN A 49 8.01 10.41 -17.07
N GLU A 50 8.58 11.09 -18.07
CA GLU A 50 7.84 12.05 -18.89
C GLU A 50 6.73 11.36 -19.70
N LYS A 51 7.04 10.19 -20.27
CA LYS A 51 6.07 9.34 -20.98
C LYS A 51 4.94 8.86 -20.05
N ILE A 52 5.29 8.41 -18.85
CA ILE A 52 4.33 7.98 -17.81
C ILE A 52 3.41 9.15 -17.44
N ASN A 53 3.96 10.32 -17.13
CA ASN A 53 3.18 11.49 -16.74
C ASN A 53 2.23 11.93 -17.86
N THR A 54 2.71 11.91 -19.11
CA THR A 54 1.89 12.27 -20.29
C THR A 54 0.74 11.30 -20.47
N ARG A 55 1.01 9.99 -20.42
CA ARG A 55 -0.03 8.95 -20.50
C ARG A 55 -1.02 9.03 -19.35
N MET A 56 -0.57 9.26 -18.12
CA MET A 56 -1.45 9.44 -16.96
C MET A 56 -2.39 10.62 -17.13
N ARG A 57 -1.88 11.78 -17.60
CA ARG A 57 -2.74 12.95 -17.85
C ARG A 57 -3.79 12.65 -18.91
N ASN A 58 -3.42 11.95 -19.98
CA ASN A 58 -4.37 11.56 -21.03
C ASN A 58 -5.43 10.60 -20.49
N TYR A 59 -5.06 9.59 -19.72
CA TYR A 59 -6.01 8.67 -19.08
C TYR A 59 -6.97 9.39 -18.11
N LEU A 60 -6.45 10.32 -17.30
CA LEU A 60 -7.29 11.11 -16.40
C LEU A 60 -8.23 12.05 -17.16
N ALA A 61 -7.77 12.64 -18.26
CA ALA A 61 -8.61 13.48 -19.12
C ALA A 61 -9.71 12.67 -19.81
N ASP A 62 -9.39 11.47 -20.29
CA ASP A 62 -10.32 10.55 -20.94
C ASP A 62 -11.38 10.04 -19.94
N LYS A 63 -10.94 9.60 -18.76
CA LYS A 63 -11.84 9.17 -17.66
C LYS A 63 -12.78 10.28 -17.18
N ARG A 64 -12.35 11.55 -17.24
CA ARG A 64 -13.20 12.71 -16.94
C ARG A 64 -14.25 12.98 -18.02
N ARG A 65 -13.96 12.63 -19.28
CA ARG A 65 -14.89 12.80 -20.41
C ARG A 65 -15.91 11.66 -20.51
N HIS A 66 -15.55 10.46 -20.05
CA HIS A 66 -16.41 9.27 -20.13
C HIS A 66 -16.48 8.50 -18.79
N PRO A 67 -17.17 9.04 -17.76
CA PRO A 67 -17.35 8.34 -16.48
C PRO A 67 -18.17 7.04 -16.61
N SER A 68 -18.92 6.86 -17.70
CA SER A 68 -19.91 5.79 -17.88
C SER A 68 -19.34 4.46 -18.42
N GLN A 69 -18.07 4.41 -18.86
CA GLN A 69 -17.48 3.19 -19.46
C GLN A 69 -16.53 2.42 -18.54
N SER A 70 -16.22 2.91 -17.34
CA SER A 70 -15.21 2.28 -16.47
C SER A 70 -15.76 1.26 -15.46
N ALA A 71 -17.05 0.90 -15.53
CA ALA A 71 -17.69 0.09 -14.49
C ALA A 71 -18.12 -1.33 -14.95
N ALA A 72 -18.08 -1.66 -16.25
CA ALA A 72 -18.76 -2.86 -16.75
C ALA A 72 -17.86 -4.09 -17.03
N GLU A 73 -16.55 -3.95 -17.17
CA GLU A 73 -15.71 -5.08 -17.59
C GLU A 73 -14.40 -5.19 -16.80
N THR A 74 -14.50 -5.53 -15.53
CA THR A 74 -13.57 -6.50 -14.93
C THR A 74 -14.27 -7.10 -13.73
N GLY A 75 -14.25 -8.42 -13.59
CA GLY A 75 -14.49 -9.12 -12.33
C GLY A 75 -13.39 -8.81 -11.30
N ALA A 76 -13.12 -7.53 -11.10
CA ALA A 76 -12.25 -6.99 -10.09
C ALA A 76 -12.97 -7.18 -8.77
N ALA A 77 -12.36 -8.00 -7.91
CA ALA A 77 -12.62 -7.97 -6.49
C ALA A 77 -12.74 -6.50 -6.05
N PRO A 78 -13.75 -6.17 -5.22
CA PRO A 78 -14.08 -4.79 -4.92
C PRO A 78 -12.80 -4.04 -4.51
N PRO A 79 -12.63 -2.77 -4.93
CA PRO A 79 -11.50 -1.98 -4.53
C PRO A 79 -11.40 -2.05 -3.01
N VAL A 80 -10.37 -2.75 -2.51
CA VAL A 80 -10.10 -2.77 -1.07
C VAL A 80 -9.95 -1.31 -0.69
N PRO A 81 -10.83 -0.78 0.17
CA PRO A 81 -10.77 0.62 0.53
C PRO A 81 -9.40 0.83 1.17
N THR A 82 -8.53 1.56 0.46
CA THR A 82 -7.25 2.03 1.00
C THR A 82 -7.54 3.28 1.83
N GLY A 83 -8.49 3.13 2.75
CA GLY A 83 -8.62 3.93 3.94
C GLY A 83 -8.43 2.92 5.06
N TYR A 84 -7.52 3.22 5.98
CA TYR A 84 -7.46 2.55 7.26
C TYR A 84 -8.87 2.63 7.86
N ARG A 85 -9.71 1.62 7.61
CA ARG A 85 -10.93 1.43 8.37
C ARG A 85 -10.43 1.39 9.80
N ASN A 86 -10.91 2.31 10.61
CA ASN A 86 -10.91 2.22 12.05
C ASN A 86 -11.38 0.81 12.37
N LYS A 87 -10.46 -0.15 12.48
CA LYS A 87 -10.74 -1.38 13.19
C LYS A 87 -10.86 -0.87 14.61
N GLU A 88 -12.09 -0.86 15.11
CA GLU A 88 -12.32 -0.78 16.54
C GLU A 88 -11.60 -1.99 17.12
N TYR A 89 -10.42 -1.75 17.67
CA TYR A 89 -9.71 -2.70 18.51
C TYR A 89 -10.01 -2.30 19.94
N ASP A 90 -10.08 -3.31 20.80
CA ASP A 90 -10.33 -3.11 22.22
C ASP A 90 -9.07 -2.48 22.85
N ASP A 91 -9.18 -1.20 23.19
CA ASP A 91 -8.11 -0.42 23.83
C ASP A 91 -7.76 -0.99 25.21
N GLU A 92 -8.72 -1.56 25.95
CA GLU A 92 -8.48 -2.20 27.26
C GLU A 92 -7.66 -3.48 27.08
N LEU A 93 -8.08 -4.34 26.16
CA LEU A 93 -7.37 -5.58 25.85
C LEU A 93 -5.96 -5.28 25.33
N LEU A 94 -5.79 -4.25 24.51
CA LEU A 94 -4.49 -3.84 24.02
C LEU A 94 -3.57 -3.37 25.15
N VAL A 95 -4.07 -2.51 26.03
CA VAL A 95 -3.32 -1.99 27.18
C VAL A 95 -2.90 -3.13 28.09
N GLU A 96 -3.81 -4.05 28.41
CA GLU A 96 -3.55 -5.19 29.27
C GLU A 96 -2.49 -6.12 28.69
N LEU A 97 -2.58 -6.46 27.40
CA LEU A 97 -1.61 -7.35 26.74
C LEU A 97 -0.22 -6.72 26.63
N ILE A 98 -0.13 -5.41 26.41
CA ILE A 98 1.15 -4.68 26.39
C ILE A 98 1.74 -4.62 27.81
N ALA A 99 0.95 -4.25 28.82
CA ALA A 99 1.43 -4.09 30.19
C ALA A 99 1.89 -5.41 30.81
N ARG A 100 1.20 -6.52 30.54
CA ARG A 100 1.61 -7.86 31.00
C ARG A 100 2.98 -8.30 30.46
N GLY A 101 3.43 -7.76 29.32
CA GLY A 101 4.78 -7.97 28.76
C GLY A 101 5.13 -9.42 28.39
N ASN A 102 4.18 -10.35 28.43
CA ASN A 102 4.40 -11.78 28.23
C ASN A 102 4.18 -12.27 26.79
N LEU A 103 3.70 -11.40 25.92
CA LEU A 103 3.42 -11.69 24.52
C LEU A 103 4.24 -10.77 23.61
N SER A 104 4.71 -11.34 22.50
CA SER A 104 5.36 -10.54 21.46
C SER A 104 4.35 -9.62 20.76
N TYR A 105 4.80 -8.48 20.24
CA TYR A 105 3.93 -7.55 19.50
C TYR A 105 3.21 -8.20 18.31
N CYS A 106 3.78 -9.24 17.71
CA CYS A 106 3.11 -10.03 16.69
C CYS A 106 1.89 -10.77 17.25
N ARG A 107 2.02 -11.44 18.40
CA ARG A 107 0.91 -12.16 19.04
C ARG A 107 -0.16 -11.23 19.60
N ILE A 108 0.26 -10.09 20.15
CA ILE A 108 -0.69 -9.06 20.60
C ILE A 108 -1.49 -8.55 19.40
N ALA A 109 -0.81 -8.19 18.31
CA ALA A 109 -1.43 -7.71 17.08
C ALA A 109 -2.46 -8.68 16.48
N GLU A 110 -2.15 -9.98 16.45
CA GLU A 110 -3.10 -11.02 16.02
C GLU A 110 -4.37 -11.02 16.90
N ARG A 111 -4.21 -10.83 18.21
CA ARG A 111 -5.28 -10.94 19.21
C ARG A 111 -6.22 -9.73 19.24
N VAL A 112 -5.67 -8.53 19.03
CA VAL A 112 -6.45 -7.27 18.94
C VAL A 112 -6.79 -6.86 17.51
N GLY A 113 -6.39 -7.65 16.51
CA GLY A 113 -6.66 -7.35 15.10
C GLY A 113 -5.89 -6.14 14.54
N LEU A 114 -4.78 -5.77 15.19
CA LEU A 114 -3.88 -4.69 14.79
C LEU A 114 -2.71 -5.20 13.95
N SER A 115 -1.90 -4.27 13.41
CA SER A 115 -0.60 -4.64 12.86
C SER A 115 0.48 -4.65 13.96
N PRO A 116 1.50 -5.54 13.90
CA PRO A 116 2.57 -5.58 14.89
C PRO A 116 3.32 -4.24 15.03
N GLY A 117 3.46 -3.52 13.92
CA GLY A 117 4.03 -2.17 13.92
C GLY A 117 3.17 -1.14 14.65
N MET A 118 1.84 -1.25 14.56
CA MET A 118 0.92 -0.36 15.30
C MET A 118 1.01 -0.60 16.80
N VAL A 119 1.02 -1.88 17.23
CA VAL A 119 1.20 -2.25 18.65
C VAL A 119 2.51 -1.70 19.20
N GLY A 120 3.62 -1.85 18.47
CA GLY A 120 4.92 -1.32 18.88
C GLY A 120 4.99 0.21 18.92
N LYS A 121 4.20 0.93 18.12
CA LYS A 121 4.06 2.39 18.22
C LYS A 121 3.23 2.78 19.44
N ILE A 122 2.17 2.04 19.77
CA ILE A 122 1.32 2.30 20.94
C ILE A 122 2.08 2.04 22.24
N ALA A 123 2.80 0.91 22.33
CA ALA A 123 3.67 0.60 23.47
C ALA A 123 4.73 1.70 23.74
N ARG A 124 5.25 2.33 22.69
CA ARG A 124 6.20 3.46 22.78
C ARG A 124 5.54 4.83 22.95
N GLY A 125 4.21 4.91 22.91
CA GLY A 125 3.46 6.17 22.97
C GLY A 125 3.53 7.02 21.70
N GLU A 126 3.95 6.48 20.56
CA GLU A 126 4.12 7.22 19.30
C GLU A 126 2.81 7.40 18.52
N SER A 127 1.76 6.62 18.83
CA SER A 127 0.50 6.64 18.05
C SER A 127 -0.77 6.91 18.88
N ARG A 128 -0.81 6.51 20.16
CA ARG A 128 -1.95 6.69 21.07
C ARG A 128 -1.43 7.10 22.44
N LEU A 129 -1.14 8.40 22.57
CA LEU A 129 -0.58 8.99 23.79
C LEU A 129 -1.52 8.83 25.00
N ASP A 130 -2.82 8.75 24.74
CA ASP A 130 -3.90 8.51 25.71
C ASP A 130 -3.81 7.15 26.42
N LEU A 131 -3.27 6.12 25.75
CA LEU A 131 -3.15 4.77 26.31
C LEU A 131 -1.87 4.56 27.13
N ARG A 132 -0.87 5.40 26.92
CA ARG A 132 0.43 5.32 27.60
C ARG A 132 0.33 5.35 29.14
N PRO A 133 -0.42 6.27 29.78
CA PRO A 133 -0.56 6.24 31.24
C PRO A 133 -1.26 4.98 31.75
N ARG A 134 -2.15 4.36 30.94
CA ARG A 134 -2.89 3.15 31.31
C ARG A 134 -2.00 1.91 31.26
N ILE A 135 -1.10 1.84 30.28
CA ILE A 135 -0.09 0.77 30.18
C ILE A 135 0.89 0.82 31.36
N ALA A 136 1.24 2.01 31.83
CA ALA A 136 2.18 2.19 32.95
C ALA A 136 1.54 2.01 34.34
N ALA A 137 0.21 1.87 34.42
CA ALA A 137 -0.54 1.82 35.67
C ALA A 137 -0.95 0.39 36.10
N ILE A 138 -0.60 -0.62 35.31
CA ILE A 138 -0.83 -2.05 35.58
C ILE A 138 0.49 -2.67 36.06
#